data_AF-A0A662S3H6-F1
#
_entry.id   AF-A0A662S3H6-F1
#
_cell.length_a   1.000
_cell.length_b   1.000
_cell.length_c   1.000
_cell.angle_alpha   90.00
_cell.angle_beta   90.00
_cell.angle_gamma   90.00
#
_symmetry.space_group_name_H-M   'P 1'
#
loop_
_entity.id
_entity.type
_entity.pdbx_description
1 polymer ?
#
loop_
_entity_poly.entity_id
_entity_poly.type
_entity_poly.pdbx_seq_one_letter_code
_entity_poly.pdbx_strand_id
1 'polypeptide(L)'
;MKTRSTLKARERLALIRRILEQSGAGLTKRKAGILREIERKVKELSDEQFAELIKEISPSPSIFFYGQYYTLKDGALNFTDSSEIVRRSVREALKRWQDRAYYILFAASKMKEPFTEKQLAEKMKKLDFPYLQHSLLGWLESFRLLMKTPEGKWKVPEEILPAMKKELADYRPKLKLRSALAKRELEEVMRMEKEFEDYLKLLIEERLDQTISFGENFSVSRLVEYLRSLFGPVLYYDILLTITQQYSLADVSVVTEEGGARMRTGFNLALFGEPGTGKTFSTYTMIMGDPNKGIPAHGLPGRNRYCGGMTPAKFIRIGEAYEGRKYNFIITEFNDWFKYCLPYDALVLTAGGELIPIGEIVERKEDIPVVSVNPETLELEVDYVRDVSSRETDELVELTTETGKSLRLTPNHPLPVLTSEGIIWKPASEFDVGDYLISLGELPSLLTGGQGSPTFWQFLPEGVYVRTNPQTLYLIRNVIREKFRNIKEFSRKIDVKYTTLHAYLTVAVLSPLQLLRE
;
A
#
# COMPACT_ATOMS: atom_id res chain seq x y z
N MET A 1 15.45 -3.03 55.55
CA MET A 1 14.19 -3.75 55.88
C MET A 1 12.91 -2.96 55.59
N LYS A 2 12.76 -1.71 56.06
CA LYS A 2 11.54 -0.90 55.83
C LYS A 2 11.14 -0.82 54.35
N THR A 3 12.07 -0.53 53.43
CA THR A 3 11.82 -0.41 51.98
C THR A 3 11.31 -1.71 51.32
N ARG A 4 11.82 -2.88 51.73
CA ARG A 4 11.43 -4.19 51.18
C ARG A 4 10.03 -4.60 51.65
N SER A 5 9.69 -4.34 52.91
CA SER A 5 8.34 -4.53 53.45
C SER A 5 7.31 -3.64 52.72
N THR A 6 7.67 -2.39 52.41
CA THR A 6 6.78 -1.48 51.66
C THR A 6 6.55 -1.94 50.22
N LEU A 7 7.58 -2.48 49.56
CA LEU A 7 7.48 -3.02 48.20
C LEU A 7 6.63 -4.30 48.15
N LYS A 8 6.83 -5.23 49.09
CA LYS A 8 5.97 -6.42 49.23
C LYS A 8 4.51 -6.04 49.44
N ALA A 9 4.21 -5.07 50.31
CA ALA A 9 2.84 -4.62 50.53
C ALA A 9 2.20 -4.01 49.28
N ARG A 10 2.97 -3.30 48.44
CA ARG A 10 2.50 -2.79 47.14
C ARG A 10 2.15 -3.90 46.15
N GLU A 11 2.99 -4.93 46.05
CA GLU A 11 2.70 -6.06 45.16
C GLU A 11 1.51 -6.89 45.61
N ARG A 12 1.38 -7.17 46.92
CA ARG A 12 0.20 -7.85 47.47
C ARG A 12 -1.08 -7.11 47.10
N LEU A 13 -1.07 -5.78 47.21
CA LEU A 13 -2.20 -4.94 46.83
C LEU A 13 -2.51 -5.02 45.32
N ALA A 14 -1.48 -4.96 44.47
CA ALA A 14 -1.64 -5.10 43.02
C ALA A 14 -2.23 -6.47 42.63
N LEU A 15 -1.77 -7.55 43.30
CA LEU A 15 -2.26 -8.91 43.09
C LEU A 15 -3.74 -9.03 43.45
N ILE A 16 -4.16 -8.49 44.61
CA ILE A 16 -5.57 -8.55 44.99
C ILE A 16 -6.44 -7.75 44.02
N ARG A 17 -5.99 -6.56 43.59
CA ARG A 17 -6.69 -5.77 42.58
C ARG A 17 -6.86 -6.55 41.28
N ARG A 18 -5.82 -7.27 40.82
CA ARG A 18 -5.87 -8.15 39.64
C ARG A 18 -6.95 -9.22 39.80
N ILE A 19 -6.98 -9.92 40.94
CA ILE A 19 -7.97 -10.98 41.18
C ILE A 19 -9.39 -10.42 41.13
N LEU A 20 -9.64 -9.29 41.81
CA LEU A 20 -10.97 -8.68 41.85
C LEU A 20 -11.42 -8.20 40.46
N GLU A 21 -10.52 -7.59 39.69
CA GLU A 21 -10.81 -7.13 38.34
C GLU A 21 -11.20 -8.29 37.41
N GLN A 22 -10.45 -9.40 37.42
CA GLN A 22 -10.66 -10.51 36.47
C GLN A 22 -11.74 -11.50 36.88
N SER A 23 -12.09 -11.61 38.16
CA SER A 23 -13.17 -12.50 38.62
C SER A 23 -14.59 -11.97 38.30
N GLY A 24 -14.74 -11.04 37.35
CA GLY A 24 -16.02 -10.39 37.01
C GLY A 24 -16.59 -9.55 38.17
N ALA A 25 -15.80 -9.37 39.23
CA ALA A 25 -16.19 -8.71 40.44
C ALA A 25 -15.95 -7.20 40.31
N GLY A 26 -16.69 -6.53 39.42
CA GLY A 26 -16.57 -5.08 39.20
C GLY A 26 -16.52 -4.28 40.52
N LEU A 27 -15.73 -3.21 40.54
CA LEU A 27 -15.54 -2.33 41.70
C LEU A 27 -16.84 -1.58 42.06
N THR A 28 -17.76 -2.25 42.73
CA THR A 28 -18.93 -1.61 43.36
C THR A 28 -18.49 -0.86 44.64
N LYS A 29 -19.27 0.14 45.08
CA LYS A 29 -19.01 0.88 46.35
C LYS A 29 -18.78 -0.06 47.55
N ARG A 30 -19.46 -1.22 47.59
CA ARG A 30 -19.30 -2.26 48.62
C ARG A 30 -17.96 -3.00 48.52
N LYS A 31 -17.49 -3.33 47.32
CA LYS A 31 -16.18 -3.95 47.07
C LYS A 31 -15.01 -2.98 47.26
N ALA A 32 -15.21 -1.68 47.04
CA ALA A 32 -14.23 -0.65 47.41
C ALA A 32 -14.02 -0.57 48.94
N GLY A 33 -15.06 -0.85 49.74
CA GLY A 33 -14.94 -1.02 51.19
C GLY A 33 -14.11 -2.24 51.59
N ILE A 34 -14.34 -3.39 50.93
CA ILE A 34 -13.56 -4.62 51.11
C ILE A 34 -12.09 -4.39 50.71
N LEU A 35 -11.84 -3.74 49.58
CA LEU A 35 -10.49 -3.35 49.15
C LEU A 35 -9.79 -2.43 50.14
N ARG A 36 -10.48 -1.47 50.75
CA ARG A 36 -9.91 -0.59 51.80
C ARG A 36 -9.58 -1.37 53.08
N GLU A 37 -10.42 -2.33 53.46
CA GLU A 37 -10.18 -3.19 54.61
C GLU A 37 -8.97 -4.11 54.38
N ILE A 38 -8.89 -4.69 53.17
CA ILE A 38 -7.76 -5.45 52.69
C ILE A 38 -6.50 -4.57 52.65
N GLU A 39 -6.56 -3.36 52.08
CA GLU A 39 -5.42 -2.42 52.03
C GLU A 39 -4.87 -2.09 53.43
N ARG A 40 -5.75 -1.99 54.43
CA ARG A 40 -5.37 -1.76 55.83
C ARG A 40 -4.65 -2.98 56.41
N LYS A 41 -5.17 -4.19 56.17
CA LYS A 41 -4.62 -5.46 56.70
C LYS A 41 -3.34 -5.92 55.97
N VAL A 42 -3.26 -5.75 54.65
CA VAL A 42 -2.18 -6.26 53.78
C VAL A 42 -0.78 -5.76 54.15
N LYS A 43 -0.68 -4.56 54.74
CA LYS A 43 0.59 -4.01 55.23
C LYS A 43 1.15 -4.75 56.45
N GLU A 44 0.28 -5.41 57.21
CA GLU A 44 0.60 -6.09 58.47
C GLU A 44 0.69 -7.61 58.33
N LEU A 45 0.19 -8.18 57.22
CA LEU A 45 0.22 -9.63 56.96
C LEU A 45 1.64 -10.18 56.80
N SER A 46 1.90 -11.37 57.36
CA SER A 46 3.04 -12.20 56.97
C SER A 46 2.85 -12.80 55.57
N ASP A 47 3.89 -13.40 55.00
CA ASP A 47 3.78 -14.07 53.69
C ASP A 47 2.84 -15.29 53.79
N GLU A 48 2.90 -16.04 54.90
CA GLU A 48 2.08 -17.22 55.18
C GLU A 48 0.59 -16.86 55.29
N GLN A 49 0.27 -15.83 56.08
CA GLN A 49 -1.11 -15.34 56.22
C GLN A 49 -1.68 -14.83 54.89
N PHE A 50 -0.82 -14.23 54.06
CA PHE A 50 -1.22 -13.81 52.73
C PHE A 50 -1.48 -15.00 51.79
N ALA A 51 -0.67 -16.05 51.85
CA ALA A 51 -0.90 -17.26 51.06
C ALA A 51 -2.18 -18.00 51.47
N GLU A 52 -2.51 -18.07 52.76
CA GLU A 52 -3.79 -18.64 53.23
C GLU A 52 -4.98 -17.88 52.66
N LEU A 53 -4.94 -16.54 52.71
CA LEU A 53 -5.99 -15.68 52.14
C LEU A 53 -6.16 -15.90 50.63
N ILE A 54 -5.06 -16.05 49.87
CA ILE A 54 -5.15 -16.34 48.43
C ILE A 54 -5.69 -17.75 48.17
N LYS A 55 -5.35 -18.75 48.99
CA LYS A 55 -5.94 -20.11 48.89
C LYS A 55 -7.44 -20.10 49.15
N GLU A 56 -7.91 -19.35 50.14
CA GLU A 56 -9.35 -19.18 50.43
C GLU A 56 -10.10 -18.52 49.27
N ILE A 57 -9.48 -17.52 48.62
CA ILE A 57 -10.05 -16.87 47.44
C ILE A 57 -10.11 -17.83 46.24
N SER A 58 -9.18 -18.78 46.16
CA SER A 58 -9.09 -19.78 45.09
C SER A 58 -9.22 -19.16 43.69
N PRO A 59 -8.29 -18.27 43.29
CA PRO A 59 -8.39 -17.54 42.03
C PRO A 59 -8.42 -18.50 40.83
N SER A 60 -9.19 -18.13 39.80
CA SER A 60 -9.27 -18.88 38.55
C SER A 60 -7.87 -19.14 37.96
N PRO A 61 -7.60 -20.33 37.40
CA PRO A 61 -6.33 -20.63 36.72
C PRO A 61 -5.96 -19.66 35.59
N SER A 62 -6.94 -18.96 35.02
CA SER A 62 -6.73 -17.94 34.00
C SER A 62 -6.08 -16.65 34.52
N ILE A 63 -6.16 -16.39 35.83
CA ILE A 63 -5.62 -15.18 36.47
C ILE A 63 -4.13 -15.40 36.75
N PHE A 64 -3.31 -14.45 36.30
CA PHE A 64 -1.86 -14.49 36.50
C PHE A 64 -1.33 -13.20 37.11
N PHE A 65 -0.20 -13.31 37.80
CA PHE A 65 0.55 -12.19 38.38
C PHE A 65 2.04 -12.52 38.41
N TYR A 66 2.88 -11.67 37.81
CA TYR A 66 4.33 -11.88 37.72
C TYR A 66 5.08 -10.72 38.37
N GLY A 67 5.11 -10.71 39.70
CA GLY A 67 5.82 -9.71 40.50
C GLY A 67 7.26 -10.09 40.81
N GLN A 68 7.95 -9.18 41.51
CA GLN A 68 9.30 -9.36 42.02
C GLN A 68 9.34 -10.25 43.27
N TYR A 69 8.25 -10.30 44.05
CA TYR A 69 8.16 -11.10 45.27
C TYR A 69 7.08 -12.18 45.21
N TYR A 70 6.04 -11.97 44.40
CA TYR A 70 4.90 -12.89 44.30
C TYR A 70 4.64 -13.28 42.85
N THR A 71 4.39 -14.57 42.66
CA THR A 71 4.01 -15.16 41.38
C THR A 71 2.69 -15.91 41.56
N LEU A 72 1.63 -15.49 40.87
CA LEU A 72 0.38 -16.24 40.78
C LEU A 72 0.29 -16.86 39.39
N LYS A 73 0.22 -18.18 39.33
CA LYS A 73 0.09 -18.94 38.08
C LYS A 73 -0.73 -20.20 38.33
N ASP A 74 -1.66 -20.50 37.43
CA ASP A 74 -2.50 -21.69 37.49
C ASP A 74 -3.26 -21.83 38.83
N GLY A 75 -3.68 -20.69 39.40
CA GLY A 75 -4.37 -20.61 40.69
C GLY A 75 -3.46 -20.72 41.93
N ALA A 76 -2.15 -20.97 41.76
CA ALA A 76 -1.20 -21.15 42.86
C ALA A 76 -0.30 -19.92 43.07
N LEU A 77 -0.19 -19.48 44.34
CA LEU A 77 0.71 -18.40 44.75
C LEU A 77 2.08 -18.95 45.18
N ASN A 78 3.15 -18.42 44.60
CA ASN A 78 4.54 -18.72 44.95
C ASN A 78 5.30 -17.44 45.31
N PHE A 79 6.25 -17.54 46.25
CA PHE A 79 7.08 -16.42 46.70
C PHE A 79 8.38 -16.29 45.90
N THR A 80 8.26 -16.19 44.59
CA THR A 80 9.38 -16.17 43.65
C THR A 80 9.41 -14.89 42.83
N ASP A 81 10.61 -14.44 42.49
CA ASP A 81 10.82 -13.34 41.56
C ASP A 81 10.58 -13.81 40.11
N SER A 82 9.54 -13.25 39.49
CA SER A 82 9.20 -13.54 38.09
C SER A 82 9.81 -12.57 37.09
N SER A 83 10.69 -11.67 37.52
CA SER A 83 11.28 -10.65 36.64
C SER A 83 12.05 -11.27 35.47
N GLU A 84 12.80 -12.37 35.67
CA GLU A 84 13.50 -13.03 34.55
C GLU A 84 12.52 -13.73 33.59
N ILE A 85 11.40 -14.26 34.08
CA ILE A 85 10.35 -14.84 33.23
C ILE A 85 9.80 -13.77 32.30
N VAL A 86 9.45 -12.60 32.86
CA VAL A 86 8.98 -11.44 32.07
C VAL A 86 10.05 -11.01 31.07
N ARG A 87 11.31 -10.84 31.49
CA ARG A 87 12.40 -10.43 30.60
C ARG A 87 12.57 -11.41 29.44
N ARG A 88 12.54 -12.72 29.71
CA ARG A 88 12.59 -13.76 28.68
C ARG A 88 11.42 -13.69 27.73
N SER A 89 10.19 -13.47 28.21
CA SER A 89 9.02 -13.28 27.35
C SER A 89 9.18 -12.05 26.45
N VAL A 90 9.70 -10.93 26.96
CA VAL A 90 9.96 -9.73 26.14
C VAL A 90 11.03 -10.01 25.09
N ARG A 91 12.15 -10.64 25.47
CA ARG A 91 13.22 -11.02 24.51
C ARG A 91 12.72 -11.95 23.43
N GLU A 92 11.91 -12.94 23.77
CA GLU A 92 11.33 -13.87 22.80
C GLU A 92 10.35 -13.15 21.87
N ALA A 93 9.54 -12.23 22.39
CA ALA A 93 8.66 -11.40 21.58
C ALA A 93 9.44 -10.50 20.60
N LEU A 94 10.49 -9.84 21.08
CA LEU A 94 11.39 -9.02 20.26
C LEU A 94 12.17 -9.85 19.23
N LYS A 95 12.59 -11.07 19.57
CA LYS A 95 13.24 -12.00 18.65
C LYS A 95 12.30 -12.41 17.52
N ARG A 96 11.04 -12.73 17.86
CA ARG A 96 10.05 -13.27 16.92
C ARG A 96 9.41 -12.21 16.02
N TRP A 97 9.07 -11.05 16.59
CA TRP A 97 8.30 -10.01 15.89
C TRP A 97 9.05 -8.69 15.72
N GLN A 98 10.27 -8.58 16.26
CA GLN A 98 11.18 -7.45 16.08
C GLN A 98 10.50 -6.13 16.44
N ASP A 99 10.61 -5.14 15.56
CA ASP A 99 10.13 -3.79 15.75
C ASP A 99 8.63 -3.73 16.04
N ARG A 100 7.83 -4.62 15.44
CA ARG A 100 6.37 -4.67 15.70
C ARG A 100 6.08 -4.90 17.18
N ALA A 101 6.76 -5.88 17.80
CA ALA A 101 6.61 -6.12 19.24
C ALA A 101 7.15 -4.94 20.05
N TYR A 102 8.29 -4.37 19.65
CA TYR A 102 8.88 -3.21 20.33
C TYR A 102 7.90 -2.04 20.37
N TYR A 103 7.37 -1.59 19.22
CA TYR A 103 6.53 -0.40 19.16
C TYR A 103 5.20 -0.59 19.90
N ILE A 104 4.59 -1.79 19.82
CA ILE A 104 3.39 -2.12 20.60
C ILE A 104 3.68 -2.06 22.10
N LEU A 105 4.69 -2.81 22.57
CA LEU A 105 5.01 -2.90 24.00
C LEU A 105 5.49 -1.56 24.55
N PHE A 106 6.28 -0.81 23.78
CA PHE A 106 6.76 0.51 24.17
C PHE A 106 5.62 1.52 24.26
N ALA A 107 4.73 1.59 23.26
CA ALA A 107 3.55 2.45 23.30
C ALA A 107 2.62 2.09 24.46
N ALA A 108 2.33 0.79 24.63
CA ALA A 108 1.49 0.25 25.69
C ALA A 108 2.08 0.50 27.09
N SER A 109 3.40 0.36 27.28
CA SER A 109 4.08 0.61 28.57
C SER A 109 4.01 2.06 29.05
N LYS A 110 3.67 2.98 28.14
CA LYS A 110 3.43 4.40 28.41
C LYS A 110 1.95 4.71 28.66
N MET A 111 1.04 3.75 28.54
CA MET A 111 -0.39 3.91 28.82
C MET A 111 -0.65 3.49 30.27
N LYS A 112 -1.20 4.40 31.08
CA LYS A 112 -1.54 4.12 32.48
C LYS A 112 -2.90 3.45 32.63
N GLU A 113 -3.84 3.83 31.77
CA GLU A 113 -5.20 3.32 31.75
C GLU A 113 -5.37 2.22 30.70
N PRO A 114 -6.33 1.29 30.87
CA PRO A 114 -6.73 0.35 29.83
C PRO A 114 -7.11 1.08 28.53
N PHE A 115 -6.71 0.50 27.40
CA PHE A 115 -6.77 1.15 26.09
C PHE A 115 -7.43 0.29 25.02
N THR A 116 -8.01 0.94 24.02
CA THR A 116 -8.50 0.29 22.81
C THR A 116 -7.38 0.18 21.77
N GLU A 117 -7.58 -0.68 20.78
CA GLU A 117 -6.63 -0.84 19.66
C GLU A 117 -6.46 0.47 18.88
N LYS A 118 -7.53 1.25 18.73
CA LYS A 118 -7.48 2.59 18.13
C LYS A 118 -6.56 3.54 18.89
N GLN A 119 -6.67 3.57 20.23
CA GLN A 119 -5.82 4.42 21.07
C GLN A 119 -4.35 3.99 21.03
N LEU A 120 -4.10 2.67 20.96
CA LEU A 120 -2.75 2.13 20.80
C LEU A 120 -2.15 2.52 19.44
N ALA A 121 -2.92 2.35 18.36
CA ALA A 121 -2.50 2.72 17.00
C ALA A 121 -2.17 4.22 16.88
N GLU A 122 -3.01 5.09 17.44
CA GLU A 122 -2.74 6.54 17.50
C GLU A 122 -1.43 6.87 18.25
N LYS A 123 -1.12 6.12 19.30
CA LYS A 123 0.11 6.30 20.08
C LYS A 123 1.34 5.77 19.35
N MET A 124 1.21 4.67 18.63
CA MET A 124 2.26 4.13 17.76
C MET A 124 2.56 5.07 16.59
N LYS A 125 1.53 5.66 15.99
CA LYS A 125 1.67 6.66 14.92
C LYS A 125 2.49 7.87 15.36
N LYS A 126 2.34 8.31 16.62
CA LYS A 126 3.17 9.38 17.22
C LYS A 126 4.63 8.99 17.46
N LEU A 127 4.98 7.71 17.35
CA LEU A 127 6.33 7.17 17.43
C LEU A 127 6.92 6.89 16.04
N ASP A 128 6.32 7.47 14.99
CA ASP A 128 6.64 7.22 13.58
C ASP A 128 6.49 5.75 13.16
N PHE A 129 5.70 4.96 13.91
CA PHE A 129 5.34 3.61 13.54
C PHE A 129 3.90 3.56 13.04
N PRO A 130 3.64 3.43 11.73
CA PRO A 130 2.33 3.81 11.17
C PRO A 130 1.20 2.82 11.46
N TYR A 131 1.50 1.60 11.93
CA TYR A 131 0.55 0.50 11.89
C TYR A 131 0.53 -0.34 13.16
N LEU A 132 -0.65 -0.87 13.49
CA LEU A 132 -0.86 -1.86 14.53
C LEU A 132 -1.24 -3.19 13.88
N GLN A 133 -0.47 -4.24 14.13
CA GLN A 133 -0.87 -5.60 13.73
C GLN A 133 -1.79 -6.19 14.81
N HIS A 134 -3.08 -6.30 14.51
CA HIS A 134 -4.11 -6.68 15.48
C HIS A 134 -3.88 -8.08 16.08
N SER A 135 -3.53 -9.06 15.23
CA SER A 135 -3.21 -10.43 15.67
C SER A 135 -2.07 -10.51 16.70
N LEU A 136 -1.14 -9.55 16.70
CA LEU A 136 0.01 -9.57 17.61
C LEU A 136 -0.40 -9.30 19.07
N LEU A 137 -1.53 -8.62 19.34
CA LEU A 137 -1.99 -8.37 20.70
C LEU A 137 -2.35 -9.66 21.44
N GLY A 138 -3.00 -10.61 20.76
CA GLY A 138 -3.32 -11.93 21.32
C GLY A 138 -2.07 -12.76 21.62
N TRP A 139 -1.06 -12.69 20.77
CA TRP A 139 0.23 -13.33 21.05
C TRP A 139 0.96 -12.70 22.24
N LEU A 140 0.95 -11.36 22.36
CA LEU A 140 1.54 -10.70 23.52
C LEU A 140 0.77 -10.99 24.81
N GLU A 141 -0.53 -11.24 24.72
CA GLU A 141 -1.34 -11.75 25.83
C GLU A 141 -0.97 -13.19 26.21
N SER A 142 -0.76 -14.08 25.25
CA SER A 142 -0.31 -15.45 25.55
C SER A 142 1.09 -15.49 26.17
N PHE A 143 1.92 -14.48 25.87
CA PHE A 143 3.23 -14.24 26.50
C PHE A 143 3.13 -13.54 27.86
N ARG A 144 1.91 -13.21 28.29
CA ARG A 144 1.59 -12.53 29.55
C ARG A 144 2.19 -11.12 29.66
N LEU A 145 2.45 -10.50 28.50
CA LEU A 145 2.95 -9.12 28.37
C LEU A 145 1.83 -8.11 28.22
N LEU A 146 0.67 -8.55 27.72
CA LEU A 146 -0.60 -7.82 27.69
C LEU A 146 -1.69 -8.67 28.34
N MET A 147 -2.84 -8.04 28.61
CA MET A 147 -4.05 -8.73 29.02
C MET A 147 -5.29 -7.94 28.61
N LYS A 148 -6.42 -8.64 28.44
CA LYS A 148 -7.74 -8.02 28.34
C LYS A 148 -8.39 -7.74 29.69
N THR A 149 -9.05 -6.59 29.80
CA THR A 149 -9.98 -6.26 30.89
C THR A 149 -11.34 -6.94 30.65
N PRO A 150 -12.21 -7.03 31.67
CA PRO A 150 -13.57 -7.52 31.49
C PRO A 150 -14.37 -6.76 30.43
N GLU A 151 -14.08 -5.47 30.23
CA GLU A 151 -14.70 -4.61 29.21
C GLU A 151 -14.06 -4.77 27.81
N GLY A 152 -13.14 -5.73 27.63
CA GLY A 152 -12.48 -6.02 26.36
C GLY A 152 -11.36 -5.05 25.97
N LYS A 153 -10.92 -4.16 26.87
CA LYS A 153 -9.78 -3.26 26.62
C LYS A 153 -8.46 -3.95 26.92
N TRP A 154 -7.39 -3.50 26.28
CA TRP A 154 -6.03 -3.99 26.51
C TRP A 154 -5.33 -3.21 27.61
N LYS A 155 -4.47 -3.86 28.39
CA LYS A 155 -3.56 -3.19 29.33
C LYS A 155 -2.26 -3.95 29.52
N VAL A 156 -1.22 -3.24 29.93
CA VAL A 156 0.02 -3.85 30.43
C VAL A 156 -0.16 -4.14 31.94
N PRO A 157 0.12 -5.36 32.42
CA PRO A 157 0.19 -5.65 33.84
C PRO A 157 1.15 -4.69 34.57
N GLU A 158 0.70 -4.02 35.63
CA GLU A 158 1.51 -2.98 36.31
C GLU A 158 2.80 -3.55 36.90
N GLU A 159 2.73 -4.78 37.41
CA GLU A 159 3.81 -5.53 38.04
C GLU A 159 4.97 -5.84 37.09
N ILE A 160 4.69 -6.00 35.79
CA ILE A 160 5.72 -6.37 34.80
C ILE A 160 6.38 -5.14 34.17
N LEU A 161 5.82 -3.94 34.32
CA LEU A 161 6.31 -2.71 33.69
C LEU A 161 7.81 -2.45 33.93
N PRO A 162 8.37 -2.61 35.15
CA PRO A 162 9.80 -2.36 35.37
C PRO A 162 10.69 -3.31 34.58
N ALA A 163 10.36 -4.61 34.58
CA ALA A 163 11.11 -5.63 33.86
C ALA A 163 10.97 -5.46 32.33
N MET A 164 9.77 -5.14 31.85
CA MET A 164 9.51 -4.84 30.44
C MET A 164 10.31 -3.63 29.96
N LYS A 165 10.24 -2.50 30.67
CA LYS A 165 10.94 -1.26 30.28
C LYS A 165 12.45 -1.45 30.21
N LYS A 166 13.01 -2.28 31.08
CA LYS A 166 14.43 -2.60 31.08
C LYS A 166 14.85 -3.27 29.76
N GLU A 167 14.14 -4.32 29.34
CA GLU A 167 14.45 -5.02 28.08
C GLU A 167 14.19 -4.15 26.84
N LEU A 168 13.12 -3.36 26.86
CA LEU A 168 12.82 -2.45 25.75
C LEU A 168 13.89 -1.34 25.60
N ALA A 169 14.55 -0.91 26.68
CA ALA A 169 15.59 0.12 26.62
C ALA A 169 16.84 -0.34 25.85
N ASP A 170 17.12 -1.65 25.86
CA ASP A 170 18.28 -2.24 25.19
C ASP A 170 17.99 -2.56 23.71
N TYR A 171 16.71 -2.71 23.35
CA TYR A 171 16.33 -2.94 21.97
C TYR A 171 16.56 -1.70 21.10
N ARG A 172 17.05 -1.92 19.88
CA ARG A 172 17.25 -0.87 18.87
C ARG A 172 16.37 -1.19 17.66
N PRO A 173 15.29 -0.42 17.43
CA PRO A 173 14.45 -0.56 16.25
C PRO A 173 15.27 -0.46 14.97
N LYS A 174 15.02 -1.38 14.05
CA LYS A 174 15.73 -1.53 12.77
C LYS A 174 14.97 -0.92 11.60
N LEU A 175 13.64 -0.96 11.65
CA LEU A 175 12.73 -0.47 10.62
C LEU A 175 12.96 1.02 10.43
N LYS A 176 13.49 1.36 9.27
CA LYS A 176 13.63 2.73 8.81
C LYS A 176 12.86 2.86 7.50
N LEU A 177 11.64 3.39 7.57
CA LEU A 177 10.89 3.78 6.39
C LEU A 177 11.46 5.10 5.87
N ARG A 178 12.52 5.02 5.07
CA ARG A 178 13.28 6.18 4.60
C ARG A 178 12.58 6.83 3.42
N SER A 179 11.98 6.03 2.53
CA SER A 179 11.35 6.54 1.32
C SER A 179 9.86 6.87 1.51
N ALA A 180 9.37 7.90 0.83
CA ALA A 180 7.93 8.19 0.76
C ALA A 180 7.14 7.02 0.11
N LEU A 181 7.78 6.30 -0.81
CA LEU A 181 7.24 5.09 -1.43
C LEU A 181 7.03 3.96 -0.42
N ALA A 182 8.01 3.69 0.46
CA ALA A 182 7.87 2.69 1.52
C ALA A 182 6.72 3.04 2.48
N LYS A 183 6.55 4.32 2.80
CA LYS A 183 5.45 4.78 3.67
C LYS A 183 4.08 4.55 3.04
N ARG A 184 3.93 4.84 1.74
CA ARG A 184 2.68 4.56 0.99
C ARG A 184 2.45 3.07 0.83
N GLU A 185 3.48 2.30 0.47
CA GLU A 185 3.38 0.85 0.32
C GLU A 185 2.95 0.17 1.62
N LEU A 186 3.33 0.71 2.76
CA LEU A 186 2.91 0.16 4.04
C LEU A 186 1.39 0.13 4.22
N GLU A 187 0.66 1.09 3.65
CA GLU A 187 -0.82 1.08 3.66
C GLU A 187 -1.36 -0.11 2.88
N GLU A 188 -0.73 -0.42 1.73
CA GLU A 188 -1.04 -1.60 0.93
C GLU A 188 -0.74 -2.90 1.68
N VAL A 189 0.41 -2.96 2.37
CA VAL A 189 0.77 -4.08 3.26
C VAL A 189 -0.26 -4.27 4.36
N MET A 190 -0.78 -3.20 4.96
CA MET A 190 -1.81 -3.29 6.00
C MET A 190 -3.13 -3.83 5.44
N ARG A 191 -3.53 -3.37 4.25
CA ARG A 191 -4.71 -3.87 3.56
C ARG A 191 -4.61 -5.37 3.33
N MET A 192 -3.47 -5.83 2.82
CA MET A 192 -3.18 -7.24 2.58
C MET A 192 -3.14 -8.06 3.89
N GLU A 193 -2.54 -7.55 4.97
CA GLU A 193 -2.57 -8.26 6.25
C GLU A 193 -3.99 -8.44 6.79
N LYS A 194 -4.83 -7.40 6.68
CA LYS A 194 -6.23 -7.47 7.09
C LYS A 194 -7.00 -8.48 6.24
N GLU A 195 -6.81 -8.49 4.92
CA GLU A 195 -7.43 -9.47 4.03
C GLU A 195 -7.07 -10.90 4.43
N PHE A 196 -5.81 -11.16 4.76
CA PHE A 196 -5.37 -12.48 5.21
C PHE A 196 -5.97 -12.86 6.58
N GLU A 197 -6.01 -11.94 7.54
CA GLU A 197 -6.60 -12.17 8.86
C GLU A 197 -8.11 -12.45 8.75
N ASP A 198 -8.84 -11.66 7.95
CA ASP A 198 -10.27 -11.84 7.69
C ASP A 198 -10.54 -13.22 7.03
N TYR A 199 -9.70 -13.61 6.06
CA TYR A 199 -9.80 -14.91 5.41
C TYR A 199 -9.57 -16.08 6.38
N LEU A 200 -8.54 -16.00 7.23
CA LEU A 200 -8.28 -17.02 8.25
C LEU A 200 -9.43 -17.13 9.25
N LYS A 201 -10.00 -16.00 9.65
CA LYS A 201 -11.14 -15.97 10.56
C LYS A 201 -12.34 -16.69 9.96
N LEU A 202 -12.69 -16.37 8.71
CA LEU A 202 -13.75 -17.06 7.97
C LEU A 202 -13.50 -18.57 7.87
N LEU A 203 -12.26 -18.96 7.57
CA LEU A 203 -11.88 -20.36 7.44
C LEU A 203 -12.12 -21.12 8.76
N ILE A 204 -11.71 -20.54 9.89
CA ILE A 204 -11.84 -21.17 11.22
C ILE A 204 -13.30 -21.16 11.70
N GLU A 205 -14.03 -20.07 11.50
CA GLU A 205 -15.38 -19.91 12.03
C GLU A 205 -16.44 -20.64 11.19
N GLU A 206 -16.26 -20.71 9.87
CA GLU A 206 -17.31 -21.18 8.95
C GLU A 206 -16.92 -22.42 8.14
N ARG A 207 -15.62 -22.67 7.93
CA ARG A 207 -15.14 -23.71 6.99
C ARG A 207 -14.16 -24.71 7.60
N LEU A 208 -14.10 -24.80 8.94
CA LEU A 208 -13.10 -25.63 9.61
C LEU A 208 -13.21 -27.10 9.22
N ASP A 209 -14.41 -27.68 9.32
CA ASP A 209 -14.65 -29.10 9.01
C ASP A 209 -14.37 -29.42 7.53
N GLN A 210 -14.78 -28.52 6.63
CA GLN A 210 -14.50 -28.65 5.19
C GLN A 210 -12.99 -28.58 4.91
N THR A 211 -12.26 -27.75 5.64
CA THR A 211 -10.80 -27.60 5.48
C THR A 211 -10.07 -28.84 5.98
N ILE A 212 -10.47 -29.39 7.13
CA ILE A 212 -9.93 -30.64 7.67
C ILE A 212 -10.17 -31.77 6.68
N SER A 213 -11.42 -31.96 6.25
CA SER A 213 -11.79 -32.97 5.27
C SER A 213 -11.05 -32.81 3.94
N PHE A 214 -10.85 -31.57 3.47
CA PHE A 214 -10.04 -31.32 2.28
C PHE A 214 -8.60 -31.81 2.49
N GLY A 215 -7.97 -31.45 3.62
CA GLY A 215 -6.59 -31.82 3.93
C GLY A 215 -6.39 -33.34 4.06
N GLU A 216 -7.32 -34.04 4.72
CA GLU A 216 -7.31 -35.50 4.85
C GLU A 216 -7.42 -36.22 3.50
N ASN A 217 -8.16 -35.63 2.57
CA ASN A 217 -8.40 -36.19 1.24
C ASN A 217 -7.53 -35.57 0.14
N PHE A 218 -6.53 -34.74 0.51
CA PHE A 218 -5.66 -34.08 -0.44
C PHE A 218 -4.50 -35.00 -0.86
N SER A 219 -4.20 -35.01 -2.15
CA SER A 219 -3.07 -35.77 -2.69
C SER A 219 -2.50 -35.07 -3.92
N VAL A 220 -1.25 -35.41 -4.27
CA VAL A 220 -0.60 -34.89 -5.50
C VAL A 220 -1.41 -35.29 -6.74
N SER A 221 -1.94 -36.52 -6.79
CA SER A 221 -2.79 -36.98 -7.89
C SER A 221 -4.06 -36.13 -8.03
N ARG A 222 -4.72 -35.83 -6.90
CA ARG A 222 -5.92 -34.98 -6.89
C ARG A 222 -5.63 -33.55 -7.34
N LEU A 223 -4.48 -33.00 -6.95
CA LEU A 223 -4.02 -31.70 -7.44
C LEU A 223 -3.78 -31.74 -8.96
N VAL A 224 -3.12 -32.78 -9.47
CA VAL A 224 -2.87 -32.95 -10.91
C VAL A 224 -4.17 -33.04 -11.71
N GLU A 225 -5.12 -33.88 -11.27
CA GLU A 225 -6.44 -34.02 -11.90
C GLU A 225 -7.19 -32.68 -11.92
N TYR A 226 -7.17 -31.95 -10.81
CA TYR A 226 -7.77 -30.64 -10.69
C TYR A 226 -7.15 -29.63 -11.68
N LEU A 227 -5.82 -29.52 -11.72
CA LEU A 227 -5.13 -28.61 -12.65
C LEU A 227 -5.36 -29.00 -14.11
N ARG A 228 -5.43 -30.30 -14.43
CA ARG A 228 -5.78 -30.77 -15.78
C ARG A 228 -7.20 -30.39 -16.16
N SER A 229 -8.13 -30.39 -15.21
CA SER A 229 -9.51 -29.99 -15.47
C SER A 229 -9.64 -28.48 -15.77
N LEU A 230 -8.78 -27.65 -15.18
CA LEU A 230 -8.79 -26.20 -15.37
C LEU A 230 -7.96 -25.73 -16.57
N PHE A 231 -6.75 -26.27 -16.74
CA PHE A 231 -5.75 -25.78 -17.70
C PHE A 231 -5.53 -26.75 -18.88
N GLY A 232 -6.21 -27.89 -18.89
CA GLY A 232 -6.07 -28.90 -19.92
C GLY A 232 -4.80 -29.75 -19.79
N PRO A 233 -4.63 -30.75 -20.67
CA PRO A 233 -3.57 -31.76 -20.53
C PRO A 233 -2.16 -31.24 -20.87
N VAL A 234 -2.01 -30.05 -21.43
CA VAL A 234 -0.71 -29.49 -21.82
C VAL A 234 -0.23 -28.44 -20.82
N LEU A 235 -1.08 -27.46 -20.46
CA LEU A 235 -0.67 -26.34 -19.62
C LEU A 235 -0.65 -26.66 -18.11
N TYR A 236 -1.34 -27.71 -17.66
CA TYR A 236 -1.41 -28.03 -16.23
C TYR A 236 -0.02 -28.27 -15.60
N TYR A 237 0.93 -28.79 -16.38
CA TYR A 237 2.26 -29.13 -15.88
C TYR A 237 3.07 -27.87 -15.55
N ASP A 238 2.99 -26.85 -16.41
CA ASP A 238 3.60 -25.54 -16.15
C ASP A 238 3.02 -24.92 -14.85
N ILE A 239 1.71 -25.06 -14.64
CA ILE A 239 1.04 -24.55 -13.44
C ILE A 239 1.40 -25.36 -12.18
N LEU A 240 1.53 -26.68 -12.31
CA LEU A 240 1.98 -27.54 -11.21
C LEU A 240 3.40 -27.18 -10.76
N LEU A 241 4.31 -26.90 -11.71
CA LEU A 241 5.66 -26.44 -11.42
C LEU A 241 5.64 -25.10 -10.67
N THR A 242 4.83 -24.15 -11.13
CA THR A 242 4.60 -22.87 -10.45
C THR A 242 4.13 -23.06 -9.01
N ILE A 243 3.12 -23.91 -8.79
CA ILE A 243 2.59 -24.19 -7.44
C ILE A 243 3.67 -24.81 -6.55
N THR A 244 4.38 -25.80 -7.08
CA THR A 244 5.44 -26.51 -6.34
C THR A 244 6.55 -25.53 -5.96
N GLN A 245 6.93 -24.64 -6.88
CA GLN A 245 7.85 -23.56 -6.60
C GLN A 245 7.30 -22.70 -5.47
N GLN A 246 6.08 -22.15 -5.55
CA GLN A 246 5.51 -21.32 -4.48
C GLN A 246 5.48 -21.97 -3.09
N TYR A 247 5.09 -23.24 -3.00
CA TYR A 247 5.09 -23.97 -1.72
C TYR A 247 6.50 -24.27 -1.21
N SER A 248 7.46 -24.47 -2.11
CA SER A 248 8.89 -24.56 -1.77
C SER A 248 9.51 -23.24 -1.31
N LEU A 249 8.73 -22.16 -1.16
CA LEU A 249 9.15 -20.81 -0.74
C LEU A 249 8.48 -20.32 0.57
N ALA A 250 7.64 -21.14 1.23
CA ALA A 250 6.79 -20.68 2.35
C ALA A 250 7.48 -20.62 3.74
N ASP A 251 8.82 -20.57 3.80
CA ASP A 251 9.65 -20.67 5.00
C ASP A 251 9.27 -21.88 5.87
N VAL A 252 8.98 -22.99 5.18
CA VAL A 252 8.67 -24.31 5.73
C VAL A 252 9.98 -24.98 6.10
N SER A 253 10.01 -25.58 7.29
CA SER A 253 11.10 -26.46 7.68
C SER A 253 11.13 -27.66 6.74
N VAL A 254 12.22 -27.83 6.00
CA VAL A 254 12.46 -29.07 5.24
C VAL A 254 12.85 -30.13 6.25
N VAL A 255 11.88 -31.02 6.54
CA VAL A 255 12.03 -32.11 7.51
C VAL A 255 12.57 -33.34 6.78
N THR A 256 13.64 -33.92 7.32
CA THR A 256 14.21 -35.18 6.83
C THR A 256 13.39 -36.38 7.32
N GLU A 257 13.57 -37.57 6.74
CA GLU A 257 12.92 -38.81 7.22
C GLU A 257 13.17 -39.08 8.72
N GLU A 258 14.29 -38.59 9.25
CA GLU A 258 14.67 -38.68 10.68
C GLU A 258 13.94 -37.64 11.57
N GLY A 259 13.06 -36.80 11.02
CA GLY A 259 12.25 -35.83 11.75
C GLY A 259 12.95 -34.49 12.06
N GLY A 260 14.22 -34.32 11.63
CA GLY A 260 14.99 -33.08 11.84
C GLY A 260 14.82 -32.06 10.71
N ALA A 261 14.54 -30.80 11.06
CA ALA A 261 14.51 -29.67 10.12
C ALA A 261 15.94 -29.22 9.76
N ARG A 262 16.38 -29.44 8.51
CA ARG A 262 17.74 -29.09 8.05
C ARG A 262 17.87 -27.69 7.46
N MET A 263 16.82 -27.19 6.80
CA MET A 263 16.79 -25.88 6.18
C MET A 263 15.37 -25.33 6.20
N ARG A 264 15.21 -24.03 5.94
CA ARG A 264 13.91 -23.39 5.76
C ARG A 264 13.84 -22.71 4.41
N THR A 265 12.66 -22.69 3.81
CA THR A 265 12.44 -22.06 2.52
C THR A 265 12.26 -20.53 2.64
N GLY A 266 13.32 -19.79 2.99
CA GLY A 266 13.19 -18.48 3.69
C GLY A 266 13.32 -17.18 2.90
N PHE A 267 13.26 -17.19 1.57
CA PHE A 267 13.12 -16.01 0.71
C PHE A 267 12.42 -16.46 -0.57
N ASN A 268 12.01 -15.57 -1.48
CA ASN A 268 12.13 -15.75 -2.95
C ASN A 268 10.97 -15.14 -3.75
N LEU A 269 11.37 -14.16 -4.55
CA LEU A 269 10.93 -13.89 -5.92
C LEU A 269 10.28 -15.09 -6.61
N ALA A 270 9.03 -14.96 -7.05
CA ALA A 270 8.44 -15.92 -7.97
C ALA A 270 8.82 -15.48 -9.40
N LEU A 271 9.89 -16.08 -9.94
CA LEU A 271 10.42 -15.85 -11.29
C LEU A 271 9.66 -16.70 -12.31
N PHE A 272 9.04 -16.06 -13.30
CA PHE A 272 8.34 -16.78 -14.37
C PHE A 272 8.80 -16.30 -15.74
N GLY A 273 9.55 -17.19 -16.40
CA GLY A 273 9.61 -17.33 -17.86
C GLY A 273 10.15 -16.15 -18.68
N GLU A 274 10.26 -16.41 -19.98
CA GLU A 274 10.50 -15.36 -20.97
C GLU A 274 9.27 -14.42 -21.03
N PRO A 275 9.50 -13.09 -21.15
CA PRO A 275 8.47 -12.09 -21.41
C PRO A 275 7.44 -12.50 -22.45
N GLY A 276 6.18 -12.12 -22.26
CA GLY A 276 5.12 -12.37 -23.25
C GLY A 276 4.73 -13.83 -23.50
N THR A 277 5.30 -14.81 -22.77
CA THR A 277 4.89 -16.21 -22.92
C THR A 277 3.62 -16.51 -22.13
N GLY A 278 2.75 -17.39 -22.66
CA GLY A 278 1.52 -17.83 -21.99
C GLY A 278 1.73 -18.41 -20.59
N LYS A 279 2.96 -18.81 -20.24
CA LYS A 279 3.35 -19.35 -18.93
C LYS A 279 3.27 -18.30 -17.80
N THR A 280 3.65 -17.05 -18.08
CA THR A 280 3.62 -15.94 -17.11
C THR A 280 2.19 -15.53 -16.79
N PHE A 281 1.35 -15.34 -17.81
CA PHE A 281 -0.06 -14.98 -17.62
C PHE A 281 -0.86 -16.10 -16.96
N SER A 282 -0.61 -17.36 -17.33
CA SER A 282 -1.30 -18.50 -16.71
C SER A 282 -0.94 -18.63 -15.22
N THR A 283 0.30 -18.31 -14.85
CA THR A 283 0.74 -18.25 -13.45
C THR A 283 0.07 -17.11 -12.67
N TYR A 284 0.05 -15.90 -13.22
CA TYR A 284 -0.66 -14.77 -12.61
C TYR A 284 -2.14 -15.10 -12.40
N THR A 285 -2.80 -15.57 -13.46
CA THR A 285 -4.21 -16.00 -13.44
C THR A 285 -4.46 -17.10 -12.42
N MET A 286 -3.53 -18.03 -12.23
CA MET A 286 -3.66 -19.06 -11.20
C MET A 286 -3.62 -18.47 -9.78
N ILE A 287 -2.66 -17.59 -9.51
CA ILE A 287 -2.43 -17.06 -8.15
C ILE A 287 -3.52 -16.07 -7.76
N MET A 288 -3.83 -15.14 -8.66
CA MET A 288 -4.76 -14.04 -8.42
C MET A 288 -6.21 -14.41 -8.77
N GLY A 289 -6.41 -15.48 -9.55
CA GLY A 289 -7.70 -15.82 -10.14
C GLY A 289 -8.00 -14.99 -11.38
N ASP A 290 -8.93 -15.48 -12.19
CA ASP A 290 -9.55 -14.75 -13.30
C ASP A 290 -11.03 -15.18 -13.39
N PRO A 291 -11.95 -14.37 -12.81
CA PRO A 291 -13.38 -14.65 -12.84
C PRO A 291 -13.94 -14.79 -14.25
N ASN A 292 -13.40 -14.05 -15.23
CA ASN A 292 -13.86 -14.08 -16.61
C ASN A 292 -13.54 -15.41 -17.30
N LYS A 293 -12.51 -16.11 -16.82
CA LYS A 293 -12.12 -17.45 -17.30
C LYS A 293 -12.61 -18.57 -16.40
N GLY A 294 -13.38 -18.26 -15.34
CA GLY A 294 -13.83 -19.24 -14.36
C GLY A 294 -12.70 -19.84 -13.52
N ILE A 295 -11.54 -19.17 -13.45
CA ILE A 295 -10.37 -19.66 -12.71
C ILE A 295 -10.39 -19.02 -11.31
N PRO A 296 -10.56 -19.80 -10.23
CA PRO A 296 -10.51 -19.25 -8.88
C PRO A 296 -9.08 -18.83 -8.50
N ALA A 297 -8.93 -17.97 -7.49
CA ALA A 297 -7.63 -17.62 -6.94
C ALA A 297 -7.09 -18.78 -6.09
N HIS A 298 -5.83 -19.16 -6.30
CA HIS A 298 -5.19 -20.26 -5.56
C HIS A 298 -4.03 -19.80 -4.66
N GLY A 299 -3.68 -18.51 -4.72
CA GLY A 299 -2.76 -17.91 -3.78
C GLY A 299 -3.39 -17.71 -2.40
N LEU A 300 -2.56 -17.51 -1.38
CA LEU A 300 -3.02 -17.08 -0.06
C LEU A 300 -3.52 -15.62 -0.15
N PRO A 301 -4.80 -15.34 0.15
CA PRO A 301 -5.34 -13.98 0.15
C PRO A 301 -4.50 -13.05 1.02
N GLY A 302 -4.26 -11.82 0.56
CA GLY A 302 -3.44 -10.86 1.32
C GLY A 302 -1.96 -11.25 1.52
N ARG A 303 -1.42 -12.24 0.79
CA ARG A 303 0.00 -12.62 0.85
C ARG A 303 0.73 -12.52 -0.48
N ASN A 304 0.04 -12.11 -1.54
CA ASN A 304 0.60 -11.99 -2.88
C ASN A 304 0.71 -10.51 -3.27
N ARG A 305 1.92 -10.06 -3.58
CA ARG A 305 2.18 -8.70 -4.08
C ARG A 305 2.57 -8.78 -5.56
N TYR A 306 1.68 -8.31 -6.42
CA TYR A 306 1.96 -8.18 -7.85
C TYR A 306 2.99 -7.05 -8.09
N CYS A 307 4.03 -7.32 -8.87
CA CYS A 307 5.14 -6.40 -9.12
C CYS A 307 5.32 -6.03 -10.61
N GLY A 308 4.39 -6.41 -11.49
CA GLY A 308 4.47 -6.02 -12.91
C GLY A 308 4.51 -4.49 -13.08
N GLY A 309 5.31 -4.00 -14.02
CA GLY A 309 5.53 -2.57 -14.26
C GLY A 309 6.28 -1.83 -13.14
N MET A 310 6.90 -2.54 -12.19
CA MET A 310 7.69 -1.94 -11.11
C MET A 310 9.18 -1.94 -11.45
N THR A 311 9.82 -0.77 -11.41
CA THR A 311 11.28 -0.65 -11.58
C THR A 311 12.03 -1.29 -10.39
N PRO A 312 13.30 -1.73 -10.56
CA PRO A 312 14.10 -2.29 -9.46
C PRO A 312 14.29 -1.30 -8.32
N ALA A 313 14.48 -0.02 -8.65
CA ALA A 313 14.62 1.04 -7.66
C ALA A 313 13.33 1.18 -6.83
N LYS A 314 12.15 1.12 -7.46
CA LYS A 314 10.87 1.12 -6.76
C LYS A 314 10.72 -0.14 -5.91
N PHE A 315 11.03 -1.32 -6.45
CA PHE A 315 10.98 -2.60 -5.72
C PHE A 315 11.85 -2.59 -4.45
N ILE A 316 13.11 -2.16 -4.56
CA ILE A 316 14.02 -2.05 -3.41
C ILE A 316 13.48 -1.05 -2.38
N ARG A 317 13.00 0.12 -2.83
CA ARG A 317 12.47 1.16 -1.94
C ARG A 317 11.22 0.72 -1.21
N ILE A 318 10.31 0.01 -1.87
CA ILE A 318 9.10 -0.52 -1.22
C ILE A 318 9.42 -1.69 -0.29
N GLY A 319 10.52 -2.41 -0.53
CA GLY A 319 10.98 -3.53 0.29
C GLY A 319 11.11 -3.19 1.78
N GLU A 320 11.39 -1.93 2.12
CA GLU A 320 11.37 -1.43 3.51
C GLU A 320 10.03 -1.71 4.22
N ALA A 321 8.89 -1.64 3.51
CA ALA A 321 7.57 -1.91 4.07
C ALA A 321 7.33 -3.39 4.40
N TYR A 322 8.08 -4.28 3.73
CA TYR A 322 7.98 -5.73 3.83
C TYR A 322 9.02 -6.35 4.78
N GLU A 323 9.91 -5.53 5.38
CA GLU A 323 10.94 -6.00 6.30
C GLU A 323 10.33 -6.80 7.48
N GLY A 324 10.82 -8.02 7.69
CA GLY A 324 10.32 -8.92 8.73
C GLY A 324 8.93 -9.51 8.46
N ARG A 325 8.41 -9.39 7.24
CA ARG A 325 7.12 -9.94 6.81
C ARG A 325 7.31 -11.03 5.77
N LYS A 326 6.29 -11.88 5.60
CA LYS A 326 6.28 -12.96 4.60
C LYS A 326 5.24 -12.65 3.53
N TYR A 327 5.73 -12.43 2.32
CA TYR A 327 4.96 -12.10 1.13
C TYR A 327 5.56 -12.79 -0.08
N ASN A 328 4.68 -13.16 -1.01
CA ASN A 328 5.02 -13.70 -2.31
C ASN A 328 5.02 -12.55 -3.32
N PHE A 329 6.20 -12.18 -3.83
CA PHE A 329 6.32 -11.16 -4.87
C PHE A 329 6.20 -11.80 -6.25
N ILE A 330 5.13 -11.45 -6.96
CA ILE A 330 4.83 -11.96 -8.30
C ILE A 330 5.45 -11.01 -9.32
N ILE A 331 6.54 -11.43 -9.95
CA ILE A 331 7.20 -10.67 -11.00
C ILE A 331 6.97 -11.40 -12.30
N THR A 332 6.23 -10.76 -13.19
CA THR A 332 5.81 -11.33 -14.47
C THR A 332 6.93 -11.35 -15.49
N GLU A 333 7.82 -10.36 -15.48
CA GLU A 333 8.94 -10.29 -16.42
C GLU A 333 10.19 -9.77 -15.70
N PHE A 334 11.29 -10.52 -15.74
CA PHE A 334 12.59 -10.01 -15.25
C PHE A 334 13.12 -8.91 -16.16
N ASN A 335 12.65 -8.90 -17.40
CA ASN A 335 13.08 -7.95 -18.40
C ASN A 335 12.52 -6.56 -18.06
N ASP A 336 11.33 -6.43 -17.44
CA ASP A 336 10.77 -5.13 -16.96
C ASP A 336 11.71 -4.40 -15.98
N TRP A 337 12.64 -5.12 -15.37
CA TRP A 337 13.64 -4.58 -14.46
C TRP A 337 14.83 -3.94 -15.18
N PHE A 338 15.05 -4.28 -16.45
CA PHE A 338 16.21 -3.86 -17.25
C PHE A 338 15.81 -3.53 -18.69
N LYS A 339 14.81 -2.65 -18.90
CA LYS A 339 14.25 -2.48 -20.25
C LYS A 339 14.17 -1.03 -20.75
N TYR A 340 14.55 -0.97 -22.04
CA TYR A 340 14.26 0.03 -23.08
C TYR A 340 14.87 1.41 -22.89
N CYS A 341 15.94 1.67 -23.63
CA CYS A 341 16.54 3.00 -23.65
C CYS A 341 16.63 3.52 -25.08
N LEU A 342 16.65 4.84 -25.17
CA LEU A 342 17.03 5.59 -26.35
C LEU A 342 18.40 6.24 -26.06
N PRO A 343 19.21 6.53 -27.09
CA PRO A 343 20.42 7.30 -26.89
C PRO A 343 20.09 8.71 -26.41
N TYR A 344 21.07 9.38 -25.80
CA TYR A 344 20.91 10.69 -25.16
C TYR A 344 20.23 11.72 -26.08
N ASP A 345 20.58 11.70 -27.36
CA ASP A 345 20.16 12.65 -28.39
C ASP A 345 18.78 12.36 -29.01
N ALA A 346 18.14 11.24 -28.64
CA ALA A 346 16.80 10.94 -29.14
C ALA A 346 15.80 12.01 -28.69
N LEU A 347 15.02 12.53 -29.64
CA LEU A 347 14.14 13.67 -29.40
C LEU A 347 12.77 13.22 -28.88
N VAL A 348 12.29 13.90 -27.84
CA VAL A 348 10.96 13.73 -27.26
C VAL A 348 10.14 14.99 -27.55
N LEU A 349 8.93 14.80 -28.05
CA LEU A 349 7.97 15.88 -28.29
C LEU A 349 7.26 16.25 -26.98
N THR A 350 7.50 17.46 -26.47
CA THR A 350 6.81 17.97 -25.29
C THR A 350 5.40 18.42 -25.64
N ALA A 351 4.53 18.53 -24.64
CA ALA A 351 3.21 19.13 -24.81
C ALA A 351 3.26 20.60 -25.24
N GLY A 352 4.41 21.27 -25.09
CA GLY A 352 4.66 22.62 -25.59
C GLY A 352 5.06 22.68 -27.07
N GLY A 353 5.25 21.54 -27.72
CA GLY A 353 5.64 21.43 -29.13
C GLY A 353 7.15 21.45 -29.37
N GLU A 354 7.92 21.43 -28.31
CA GLU A 354 9.37 21.43 -28.38
C GLU A 354 9.88 20.00 -28.55
N LEU A 355 10.95 19.84 -29.34
CA LEU A 355 11.70 18.60 -29.40
C LEU A 355 12.91 18.73 -28.48
N ILE A 356 12.92 17.95 -27.40
CA ILE A 356 13.98 17.99 -26.39
C ILE A 356 14.71 16.64 -26.40
N PRO A 357 16.06 16.60 -26.36
CA PRO A 357 16.80 15.36 -26.17
C PRO A 357 16.39 14.66 -24.87
N ILE A 358 16.11 13.37 -24.95
CA ILE A 358 15.68 12.56 -23.80
C ILE A 358 16.73 12.56 -22.69
N GLY A 359 18.02 12.67 -23.04
CA GLY A 359 19.10 12.81 -22.07
C GLY A 359 18.95 14.03 -21.17
N GLU A 360 18.55 15.17 -21.73
CA GLU A 360 18.31 16.39 -20.94
C GLU A 360 17.11 16.22 -20.00
N ILE A 361 16.05 15.54 -20.46
CA ILE A 361 14.87 15.21 -19.64
C ILE A 361 15.29 14.34 -18.44
N VAL A 362 16.13 13.33 -18.68
CA VAL A 362 16.67 12.44 -17.65
C VAL A 362 17.55 13.19 -16.64
N GLU A 363 18.36 14.15 -17.09
CA GLU A 363 19.20 14.96 -16.21
C GLU A 363 18.41 15.95 -15.35
N ARG A 364 17.35 16.57 -15.91
CA ARG A 364 16.52 17.55 -15.21
C ARG A 364 15.69 16.95 -14.07
N LYS A 365 15.22 15.70 -14.20
CA LYS A 365 14.41 14.97 -13.20
C LYS A 365 13.14 15.73 -12.76
N GLU A 366 12.51 16.42 -13.70
CA GLU A 366 11.27 17.17 -13.49
C GLU A 366 10.08 16.48 -14.18
N ASP A 367 8.87 16.73 -13.69
CA ASP A 367 7.64 16.26 -14.33
C ASP A 367 7.41 17.04 -15.64
N ILE A 368 7.86 16.47 -16.76
CA ILE A 368 7.74 17.10 -18.09
C ILE A 368 6.51 16.53 -18.81
N PRO A 369 5.58 17.38 -19.29
CA PRO A 369 4.46 16.93 -20.10
C PRO A 369 4.93 16.62 -21.53
N VAL A 370 4.55 15.46 -22.04
CA VAL A 370 4.95 14.93 -23.35
C VAL A 370 3.72 14.53 -24.16
N VAL A 371 3.87 14.53 -25.47
CA VAL A 371 2.84 14.02 -26.38
C VAL A 371 3.00 12.51 -26.50
N SER A 372 1.92 11.79 -26.23
CA SER A 372 1.82 10.33 -26.35
C SER A 372 0.69 9.94 -27.29
N VAL A 373 0.69 8.69 -27.76
CA VAL A 373 -0.41 8.09 -28.53
C VAL A 373 -1.17 7.16 -27.60
N ASN A 374 -2.47 7.39 -27.45
CA ASN A 374 -3.34 6.48 -26.73
C ASN A 374 -3.46 5.16 -27.51
N PRO A 375 -3.11 3.99 -26.94
CA PRO A 375 -3.07 2.74 -27.68
C PRO A 375 -4.47 2.18 -28.04
N GLU A 376 -5.53 2.63 -27.37
CA GLU A 376 -6.91 2.19 -27.64
C GLU A 376 -7.58 3.05 -28.71
N THR A 377 -7.39 4.37 -28.65
CA THR A 377 -8.04 5.32 -29.57
C THR A 377 -7.17 5.73 -30.75
N LEU A 378 -5.85 5.53 -30.65
CA LEU A 378 -4.82 6.02 -31.58
C LEU A 378 -4.78 7.56 -31.72
N GLU A 379 -5.39 8.26 -30.76
CA GLU A 379 -5.35 9.72 -30.68
C GLU A 379 -4.15 10.21 -29.87
N LEU A 380 -3.74 11.44 -30.15
CA LEU A 380 -2.70 12.11 -29.37
C LEU A 380 -3.24 12.60 -28.03
N GLU A 381 -2.51 12.34 -26.96
CA GLU A 381 -2.80 12.83 -25.61
C GLU A 381 -1.56 13.43 -24.95
N VAL A 382 -1.79 14.30 -23.97
CA VAL A 382 -0.72 14.82 -23.11
C VAL A 382 -0.58 13.89 -21.91
N ASP A 383 0.59 13.30 -21.76
CA ASP A 383 0.97 12.52 -20.58
C ASP A 383 2.17 13.16 -19.88
N TYR A 384 2.51 12.70 -18.68
CA TYR A 384 3.59 13.25 -17.86
C TYR A 384 4.67 12.18 -17.62
N VAL A 385 5.92 12.57 -17.82
CA VAL A 385 7.07 11.73 -17.44
C VAL A 385 7.11 11.60 -15.92
N ARG A 386 6.85 10.39 -15.40
CA ARG A 386 6.76 10.12 -13.95
C ARG A 386 8.08 9.65 -13.33
N ASP A 387 8.97 9.10 -14.13
CA ASP A 387 10.28 8.58 -13.70
C ASP A 387 11.26 8.62 -14.88
N VAL A 388 12.56 8.66 -14.60
CA VAL A 388 13.62 8.72 -15.60
C VAL A 388 14.72 7.72 -15.27
N SER A 389 15.31 7.10 -16.29
CA SER A 389 16.39 6.11 -16.12
C SER A 389 17.46 6.26 -17.19
N SER A 390 18.70 5.93 -16.84
CA SER A 390 19.84 5.91 -17.76
C SER A 390 20.68 4.66 -17.55
N ARG A 391 21.33 4.20 -18.61
CA ARG A 391 22.28 3.08 -18.60
C ARG A 391 23.24 3.20 -19.78
N GLU A 392 24.36 2.50 -19.68
CA GLU A 392 25.26 2.27 -20.82
C GLU A 392 24.82 1.01 -21.60
N THR A 393 25.13 0.99 -22.89
CA THR A 393 24.81 -0.12 -23.80
C THR A 393 25.88 -0.18 -24.89
N ASP A 394 26.34 -1.38 -25.22
CA ASP A 394 27.37 -1.59 -26.24
C ASP A 394 26.78 -1.70 -27.65
N GLU A 395 25.46 -1.86 -27.75
CA GLU A 395 24.74 -2.09 -29.00
C GLU A 395 23.48 -1.23 -29.10
N LEU A 396 23.25 -0.70 -30.31
CA LEU A 396 22.06 0.04 -30.72
C LEU A 396 21.61 -0.46 -32.11
N VAL A 397 20.31 -0.48 -32.33
CA VAL A 397 19.69 -0.68 -33.64
C VAL A 397 19.28 0.68 -34.18
N GLU A 398 19.52 0.93 -35.46
CA GLU A 398 19.01 2.10 -36.18
C GLU A 398 17.93 1.65 -37.17
N LEU A 399 16.73 2.21 -37.01
CA LEU A 399 15.60 1.96 -37.90
C LEU A 399 15.37 3.21 -38.74
N THR A 400 15.30 3.05 -40.06
CA THR A 400 14.98 4.13 -41.00
C THR A 400 13.71 3.77 -41.77
N THR A 401 12.70 4.63 -41.71
CA THR A 401 11.45 4.46 -42.46
C THR A 401 11.61 4.93 -43.89
N GLU A 402 10.73 4.47 -44.80
CA GLU A 402 10.67 4.96 -46.19
C GLU A 402 10.41 6.47 -46.25
N THR A 403 9.70 7.02 -45.26
CA THR A 403 9.45 8.45 -45.11
C THR A 403 10.68 9.26 -44.63
N GLY A 404 11.81 8.60 -44.42
CA GLY A 404 13.08 9.23 -44.03
C GLY A 404 13.24 9.50 -42.54
N LYS A 405 12.36 8.98 -41.67
CA LYS A 405 12.53 9.09 -40.22
C LYS A 405 13.53 8.05 -39.75
N SER A 406 14.52 8.46 -38.98
CA SER A 406 15.46 7.55 -38.32
C SER A 406 15.26 7.57 -36.80
N LEU A 407 15.34 6.41 -36.18
CA LEU A 407 15.35 6.24 -34.73
C LEU A 407 16.42 5.22 -34.33
N ARG A 408 17.29 5.61 -33.39
CA ARG A 408 18.25 4.73 -32.76
C ARG A 408 17.74 4.30 -31.39
N LEU A 409 17.83 3.02 -31.08
CA LEU A 409 17.26 2.45 -29.86
C LEU A 409 17.97 1.15 -29.47
N THR A 410 17.81 0.71 -28.23
CA THR A 410 18.40 -0.56 -27.79
C THR A 410 17.71 -1.74 -28.48
N PRO A 411 18.42 -2.87 -28.79
CA PRO A 411 17.85 -3.99 -29.55
C PRO A 411 16.54 -4.57 -29.01
N ASN A 412 16.32 -4.48 -27.70
CA ASN A 412 15.11 -4.95 -27.02
C ASN A 412 13.98 -3.91 -26.95
N HIS A 413 14.18 -2.66 -27.36
CA HIS A 413 13.21 -1.58 -27.22
C HIS A 413 12.03 -1.81 -28.19
N PRO A 414 10.79 -1.95 -27.69
CA PRO A 414 9.65 -2.33 -28.52
C PRO A 414 9.04 -1.12 -29.20
N LEU A 415 8.64 -1.29 -30.45
CA LEU A 415 7.89 -0.29 -31.21
C LEU A 415 6.59 -0.89 -31.76
N PRO A 416 5.54 -0.09 -31.92
CA PRO A 416 4.25 -0.56 -32.43
C PRO A 416 4.32 -0.79 -33.95
N VAL A 417 3.97 -2.00 -34.36
CA VAL A 417 3.91 -2.46 -35.76
C VAL A 417 2.47 -2.80 -36.12
N LEU A 418 2.01 -2.30 -37.26
CA LEU A 418 0.72 -2.63 -37.83
C LEU A 418 0.82 -3.93 -38.64
N THR A 419 0.01 -4.91 -38.28
CA THR A 419 -0.09 -6.21 -38.97
C THR A 419 -1.53 -6.47 -39.42
N SER A 420 -1.75 -7.56 -40.16
CA SER A 420 -3.10 -8.00 -40.55
C SER A 420 -4.00 -8.34 -39.37
N GLU A 421 -3.43 -8.67 -38.20
CA GLU A 421 -4.17 -9.00 -36.98
C GLU A 421 -4.34 -7.79 -36.04
N GLY A 422 -3.82 -6.62 -36.42
CA GLY A 422 -3.86 -5.39 -35.63
C GLY A 422 -2.47 -4.91 -35.22
N ILE A 423 -2.42 -4.07 -34.18
CA ILE A 423 -1.19 -3.46 -33.69
C ILE A 423 -0.52 -4.39 -32.70
N ILE A 424 0.73 -4.76 -32.98
CA ILE A 424 1.57 -5.55 -32.07
C ILE A 424 2.82 -4.77 -31.68
N TRP A 425 3.37 -5.05 -30.51
CA TRP A 425 4.63 -4.46 -30.05
C TRP A 425 5.77 -5.43 -30.35
N LYS A 426 6.68 -5.04 -31.25
CA LYS A 426 7.81 -5.88 -31.68
C LYS A 426 9.12 -5.25 -31.17
N PRO A 427 10.08 -6.03 -30.63
CA PRO A 427 11.42 -5.51 -30.28
C PRO A 427 12.20 -5.05 -31.52
N ALA A 428 13.00 -3.98 -31.39
CA ALA A 428 13.78 -3.40 -32.50
C ALA A 428 14.65 -4.42 -33.27
N SER A 429 15.25 -5.38 -32.57
CA SER A 429 16.10 -6.45 -33.15
C SER A 429 15.34 -7.45 -34.01
N GLU A 430 14.01 -7.51 -33.90
CA GLU A 430 13.19 -8.45 -34.66
C GLU A 430 12.60 -7.81 -35.92
N PHE A 431 12.78 -6.50 -36.14
CA PHE A 431 12.21 -5.79 -37.30
C PHE A 431 12.74 -6.34 -38.61
N ASP A 432 11.81 -6.57 -39.54
CA ASP A 432 12.12 -6.94 -40.92
C ASP A 432 11.86 -5.76 -41.85
N VAL A 433 12.63 -5.67 -42.94
CA VAL A 433 12.41 -4.64 -43.96
C VAL A 433 11.03 -4.87 -44.60
N GLY A 434 10.14 -3.89 -44.44
CA GLY A 434 8.75 -3.97 -44.88
C GLY A 434 7.74 -3.95 -43.73
N ASP A 435 8.18 -4.05 -42.47
CA ASP A 435 7.31 -3.88 -41.31
C ASP A 435 6.73 -2.45 -41.25
N TYR A 436 5.42 -2.34 -41.02
CA TYR A 436 4.70 -1.06 -40.96
C TYR A 436 4.72 -0.48 -39.54
N LEU A 437 5.67 0.41 -39.28
CA LEU A 437 5.76 1.11 -38.00
C LEU A 437 4.69 2.20 -37.86
N ILE A 438 4.01 2.27 -36.72
CA ILE A 438 3.16 3.40 -36.40
C ILE A 438 4.04 4.61 -36.09
N SER A 439 3.87 5.68 -36.86
CA SER A 439 4.55 6.95 -36.64
C SER A 439 3.59 8.11 -36.87
N LEU A 440 3.88 9.26 -36.25
CA LEU A 440 3.14 10.49 -36.50
C LEU A 440 3.41 10.97 -37.93
N GLY A 441 2.40 11.01 -38.79
CA GLY A 441 2.54 11.44 -40.19
C GLY A 441 3.18 12.82 -40.32
N GLU A 442 2.69 13.79 -39.57
CA GLU A 442 3.24 15.14 -39.43
C GLU A 442 3.28 15.54 -37.95
N LEU A 443 4.23 16.40 -37.59
CA LEU A 443 4.19 17.03 -36.26
C LEU A 443 2.93 17.91 -36.18
N PRO A 444 2.09 17.77 -35.14
CA PRO A 444 0.90 18.60 -35.01
C PRO A 444 1.29 20.08 -35.03
N SER A 445 0.76 20.82 -35.99
CA SER A 445 0.93 22.28 -36.12
C SER A 445 0.29 23.09 -34.97
N LEU A 446 -0.31 22.39 -34.00
CA LEU A 446 -1.01 22.92 -32.84
C LEU A 446 -0.12 23.58 -31.78
N LEU A 447 1.21 23.54 -31.92
CA LEU A 447 2.11 23.97 -30.85
C LEU A 447 3.12 25.06 -31.24
N THR A 448 3.12 25.51 -32.50
CA THR A 448 3.87 26.70 -32.94
C THR A 448 2.94 27.90 -33.06
N GLY A 449 2.80 28.65 -31.95
CA GLY A 449 2.20 29.99 -31.96
C GLY A 449 0.96 30.11 -31.08
N GLY A 450 1.12 30.66 -29.88
CA GLY A 450 0.02 30.89 -28.96
C GLY A 450 -1.06 31.81 -29.54
N GLN A 451 -2.29 31.30 -29.63
CA GLN A 451 -3.53 32.02 -29.36
C GLN A 451 -4.57 30.99 -28.89
N GLY A 452 -5.37 31.37 -27.89
CA GLY A 452 -6.30 30.48 -27.20
C GLY A 452 -7.26 29.74 -28.13
N SER A 453 -7.78 28.60 -27.64
CA SER A 453 -8.69 27.72 -28.35
C SER A 453 -9.76 28.50 -29.13
N PRO A 454 -10.00 28.19 -30.41
CA PRO A 454 -10.97 28.92 -31.19
C PRO A 454 -12.35 28.80 -30.55
N THR A 455 -12.99 29.95 -30.33
CA THR A 455 -14.34 29.98 -29.73
C THR A 455 -15.38 29.89 -30.83
N PHE A 456 -16.51 29.24 -30.55
CA PHE A 456 -17.60 29.01 -31.52
C PHE A 456 -17.99 30.26 -32.33
N TRP A 457 -17.93 31.45 -31.73
CA TRP A 457 -18.26 32.72 -32.39
C TRP A 457 -17.34 33.09 -33.55
N GLN A 458 -16.11 32.56 -33.60
CA GLN A 458 -15.16 32.79 -34.71
C GLN A 458 -15.59 32.10 -36.01
N PHE A 459 -16.48 31.10 -35.93
CA PHE A 459 -17.01 30.37 -37.08
C PHE A 459 -18.33 30.94 -37.63
N LEU A 460 -18.89 31.97 -36.99
CA LEU A 460 -20.13 32.60 -37.48
C LEU A 460 -19.83 33.62 -38.60
N PRO A 461 -20.66 33.68 -39.66
CA PRO A 461 -20.53 34.67 -40.73
C PRO A 461 -20.65 36.11 -40.22
N GLU A 462 -19.96 37.05 -40.87
CA GLU A 462 -19.91 38.46 -40.46
C GLU A 462 -21.28 39.17 -40.46
N GLY A 463 -22.22 38.70 -41.27
CA GLY A 463 -23.58 39.25 -41.36
C GLY A 463 -24.58 38.76 -40.31
N VAL A 464 -24.15 37.98 -39.31
CA VAL A 464 -25.05 37.42 -38.28
C VAL A 464 -25.42 38.50 -37.26
N TYR A 465 -26.72 38.64 -37.00
CA TYR A 465 -27.25 39.50 -35.94
C TYR A 465 -27.55 38.66 -34.70
N VAL A 466 -27.04 39.09 -33.56
CA VAL A 466 -27.30 38.46 -32.26
C VAL A 466 -28.41 39.23 -31.56
N ARG A 467 -29.38 38.50 -31.01
CA ARG A 467 -30.45 39.08 -30.20
C ARG A 467 -29.92 39.36 -28.80
N THR A 468 -29.91 40.63 -28.40
CA THR A 468 -29.25 41.07 -27.17
C THR A 468 -30.25 41.75 -26.24
N ASN A 469 -30.12 41.53 -24.93
CA ASN A 469 -31.02 42.16 -23.96
C ASN A 469 -30.58 43.62 -23.63
N PRO A 470 -31.48 44.48 -23.11
CA PRO A 470 -31.17 45.89 -22.83
C PRO A 470 -30.03 46.10 -21.82
N GLN A 471 -29.86 45.17 -20.87
CA GLN A 471 -28.81 45.23 -19.83
C GLN A 471 -27.42 45.03 -20.44
N THR A 472 -27.29 44.11 -21.39
CA THR A 472 -26.05 43.86 -22.12
C THR A 472 -25.68 45.04 -23.02
N LEU A 473 -26.67 45.65 -23.69
CA LEU A 473 -26.45 46.87 -24.49
C LEU A 473 -26.03 48.08 -23.63
N TYR A 474 -26.47 48.14 -22.37
CA TYR A 474 -26.01 49.15 -21.42
C TYR A 474 -24.55 48.92 -21.03
N LEU A 475 -24.16 47.67 -20.73
CA LEU A 475 -22.77 47.30 -20.43
C LEU A 475 -21.83 47.62 -21.59
N ILE A 476 -22.20 47.24 -22.82
CA ILE A 476 -21.40 47.52 -24.03
C ILE A 476 -21.19 49.04 -24.20
N ARG A 477 -22.22 49.85 -23.99
CA ARG A 477 -22.10 51.32 -24.05
C ARG A 477 -21.13 51.87 -23.01
N ASN A 478 -21.11 51.32 -21.81
CA ASN A 478 -20.18 51.74 -20.77
C ASN A 478 -18.74 51.37 -21.12
N VAL A 479 -18.52 50.14 -21.57
CA VAL A 479 -17.18 49.68 -22.02
C VAL A 479 -16.67 50.52 -23.18
N ILE A 480 -17.53 50.85 -24.16
CA ILE A 480 -17.14 51.72 -25.28
C ILE A 480 -16.76 53.13 -24.79
N ARG A 481 -17.51 53.69 -23.83
CA ARG A 481 -17.18 55.00 -23.25
C ARG A 481 -15.87 54.97 -22.47
N GLU A 482 -15.60 53.91 -21.73
CA GLU A 482 -14.37 53.74 -20.95
C GLU A 482 -13.15 53.53 -21.85
N LYS A 483 -13.24 52.65 -22.86
CA LYS A 483 -12.10 52.28 -23.71
C LYS A 483 -11.87 53.20 -24.89
N PHE A 484 -12.94 53.79 -25.46
CA PHE A 484 -12.88 54.54 -26.71
C PHE A 484 -13.44 55.96 -26.57
N ARG A 485 -13.56 56.47 -25.34
CA ARG A 485 -14.11 57.79 -24.96
C ARG A 485 -15.58 58.01 -25.30
N ASN A 486 -15.98 57.80 -26.55
CA ASN A 486 -17.36 57.94 -27.01
C ASN A 486 -17.70 57.02 -28.19
N ILE A 487 -19.00 56.81 -28.41
CA ILE A 487 -19.54 55.93 -29.46
C ILE A 487 -19.11 56.37 -30.87
N LYS A 488 -18.84 57.66 -31.09
CA LYS A 488 -18.45 58.20 -32.40
C LYS A 488 -16.99 57.85 -32.76
N GLU A 489 -16.09 57.78 -31.79
CA GLU A 489 -14.74 57.28 -32.01
C GLU A 489 -14.74 55.77 -32.28
N PHE A 490 -15.50 55.00 -31.51
CA PHE A 490 -15.64 53.57 -31.76
C PHE A 490 -16.25 53.27 -33.14
N SER A 491 -17.26 54.04 -33.57
CA SER A 491 -17.88 53.89 -34.90
C SER A 491 -16.88 54.00 -36.06
N ARG A 492 -15.87 54.87 -35.93
CA ARG A 492 -14.83 55.04 -36.95
C ARG A 492 -13.83 53.89 -36.94
N LYS A 493 -13.64 53.23 -35.80
CA LYS A 493 -12.68 52.14 -35.64
C LYS A 493 -13.20 50.84 -36.26
N ILE A 494 -14.48 50.56 -36.05
CA ILE A 494 -15.14 49.36 -36.58
C ILE A 494 -15.71 49.55 -38.00
N ASP A 495 -15.46 50.71 -38.62
CA ASP A 495 -15.97 51.13 -39.92
C ASP A 495 -17.51 51.01 -40.09
N VAL A 496 -18.26 51.37 -39.04
CA VAL A 496 -19.74 51.39 -39.07
C VAL A 496 -20.25 52.82 -38.91
N LYS A 497 -21.21 53.23 -39.75
CA LYS A 497 -21.83 54.56 -39.66
C LYS A 497 -22.36 54.83 -38.25
N TYR A 498 -22.00 55.98 -37.68
CA TYR A 498 -22.38 56.38 -36.32
C TYR A 498 -23.90 56.27 -36.05
N THR A 499 -24.73 56.68 -37.00
CA THR A 499 -26.20 56.62 -36.87
C THR A 499 -26.70 55.18 -36.78
N THR A 500 -26.11 54.27 -37.57
CA THR A 500 -26.40 52.84 -37.56
C THR A 500 -25.96 52.19 -36.25
N LEU A 501 -24.74 52.48 -35.80
CA LEU A 501 -24.22 52.01 -34.52
C LEU A 501 -25.06 52.50 -33.34
N HIS A 502 -25.45 53.78 -33.35
CA HIS A 502 -26.29 54.35 -32.31
C HIS A 502 -27.65 53.65 -32.26
N ALA A 503 -28.27 53.37 -33.40
CA ALA A 503 -29.53 52.63 -33.47
C ALA A 503 -29.42 51.21 -32.88
N TYR A 504 -28.32 50.49 -33.15
CA TYR A 504 -28.06 49.17 -32.57
C TYR A 504 -27.91 49.19 -31.05
N LEU A 505 -27.39 50.27 -30.49
CA LEU A 505 -27.14 50.40 -29.05
C LEU A 505 -28.31 51.03 -28.28
N THR A 506 -29.32 51.59 -28.95
CA THR A 506 -30.43 52.33 -28.30
C THR A 506 -31.83 51.84 -28.64
N VAL A 507 -32.07 51.31 -29.86
CA VAL A 507 -33.43 50.99 -30.34
C VAL A 507 -33.57 49.54 -30.79
N ALA A 508 -32.53 48.93 -31.38
CA ALA A 508 -32.64 47.58 -31.93
C ALA A 508 -32.40 46.47 -30.87
N VAL A 509 -33.21 45.41 -30.93
CA VAL A 509 -33.03 44.18 -30.12
C VAL A 509 -32.05 43.20 -30.79
N LEU A 510 -31.54 43.55 -31.98
CA LEU A 510 -30.62 42.76 -32.79
C LEU A 510 -29.38 43.61 -33.11
N SER A 511 -28.20 43.12 -32.72
CA SER A 511 -26.91 43.79 -32.95
C SER A 511 -26.01 42.92 -33.83
N PRO A 512 -25.25 43.50 -34.79
CA PRO A 512 -24.32 42.71 -35.60
C PRO A 512 -23.26 42.03 -34.71
N LEU A 513 -22.92 40.77 -35.00
CA LEU A 513 -21.89 40.03 -34.28
C LEU A 513 -20.53 40.74 -34.33
N GLN A 514 -20.24 41.46 -35.41
CA GLN A 514 -19.03 42.29 -35.56
C GLN A 514 -18.85 43.28 -34.40
N LEU A 515 -19.94 43.81 -33.85
CA LEU A 515 -19.92 44.71 -32.70
C LEU A 515 -19.52 44.05 -31.38
N LEU A 516 -19.66 42.72 -31.28
CA LEU A 516 -19.32 41.94 -30.08
C LEU A 516 -17.91 41.33 -30.17
N ARG A 517 -17.29 41.33 -31.36
CA ARG A 517 -15.93 40.80 -31.59
C ARG A 517 -14.83 41.83 -31.29
N GLU A 518 -15.08 43.11 -31.57
CA GLU A 518 -14.14 44.24 -31.35
C GLU A 518 -14.34 44.93 -29.99
#